data_AF-A0A8R7UDE4-F1
#
_entry.id   AF-A0A8R7UDE4-F1
#
_cell.length_a   1.000
_cell.length_b   1.000
_cell.length_c   1.000
_cell.angle_alpha   90.00
_cell.angle_beta   90.00
_cell.angle_gamma   90.00
#
_symmetry.space_group_name_H-M   'P 1'
#
loop_
_entity.id
_entity.type
_entity.pdbx_description
1 polymer ?
#
loop_
_entity_poly.entity_id
_entity_poly.type
_entity_poly.pdbx_seq_one_letter_code
_entity_poly.pdbx_strand_id
1 'polypeptide(L)'
;MSRIDMLSQFPFTFSVEPLALNHTNRSMRCLFLESMKVHLKGLWKSECMCGPDIASVKDLSITTEWNMERSLCPCTEPENPVPAPLASWEDYFQWRSLPLHSPVAVLLHWPLTLYHCLQLSRVRTSRYGHDTLHIHYLGPEKELLQLAVFAELRALFPGVHLRIELVGPAVPRSRDGEVVNISSYPNCSGESCHCRSSIASENLNCSAVTLRIWKGLYHERYGDIVKVLSTVTLDLFKNVKFPVSFTVKYFHVWLTSPY
;
A
#
# COMPACT_ATOMS: atom_id res chain seq x y z
N MET A 1 1.09 27.47 16.75
CA MET A 1 1.54 26.09 16.46
C MET A 1 1.17 25.79 15.01
N SER A 2 2.17 25.62 14.15
CA SER A 2 1.93 25.59 12.71
C SER A 2 1.60 24.15 12.27
N ARG A 3 0.86 23.98 11.16
CA ARG A 3 0.52 22.64 10.61
C ARG A 3 1.73 21.74 10.34
N ILE A 4 2.93 22.32 10.29
CA ILE A 4 4.21 21.61 10.13
C ILE A 4 4.48 20.71 11.34
N ASP A 5 4.08 21.13 12.55
CA ASP A 5 4.36 20.42 13.81
C ASP A 5 3.47 19.17 13.98
N MET A 6 2.35 19.07 13.25
CA MET A 6 1.49 17.88 13.23
C MET A 6 1.95 16.82 12.22
N LEU A 7 2.65 17.23 11.15
CA LEU A 7 3.14 16.32 10.11
C LEU A 7 4.42 15.57 10.53
N SER A 8 5.13 16.02 11.55
CA SER A 8 6.26 15.28 12.13
C SER A 8 5.81 14.11 13.03
N GLN A 9 4.51 14.04 13.34
CA GLN A 9 3.91 13.00 14.18
C GLN A 9 3.26 11.89 13.37
N PHE A 10 3.80 11.54 12.18
CA PHE A 10 3.32 10.35 11.48
C PHE A 10 3.56 9.12 12.37
N PRO A 11 2.52 8.31 12.69
CA PRO A 11 2.59 7.20 13.64
C PRO A 11 3.35 5.96 13.11
N PHE A 12 4.15 6.13 12.06
CA PHE A 12 4.79 5.05 11.29
C PHE A 12 6.31 5.03 11.46
N THR A 13 6.84 5.46 12.60
CA THR A 13 8.26 5.34 12.91
C THR A 13 8.62 3.89 13.19
N PHE A 14 8.97 3.16 12.12
CA PHE A 14 9.72 1.91 12.27
C PHE A 14 11.14 2.23 12.75
N SER A 15 11.60 1.44 13.72
CA SER A 15 12.97 1.48 14.24
C SER A 15 14.00 1.45 13.11
N VAL A 16 15.00 2.33 13.20
CA VAL A 16 16.16 2.37 12.30
C VAL A 16 16.83 0.99 12.24
N GLU A 17 16.83 0.35 11.06
CA GLU A 17 17.62 -0.86 10.85
C GLU A 17 19.12 -0.50 10.97
N PRO A 18 19.88 -1.13 11.88
CA PRO A 18 21.32 -0.94 11.91
C PRO A 18 21.91 -1.52 10.63
N LEU A 19 22.75 -0.74 9.94
CA LEU A 19 23.55 -1.20 8.80
C LEU A 19 24.31 -2.46 9.22
N ALA A 20 23.99 -3.59 8.60
CA ALA A 20 24.62 -4.87 8.92
C ALA A 20 26.12 -4.81 8.59
N LEU A 21 26.96 -4.78 9.62
CA LEU A 21 28.38 -5.09 9.48
C LEU A 21 28.51 -6.59 9.24
N ASN A 22 29.15 -6.96 8.12
CA ASN A 22 29.69 -8.29 7.82
C ASN A 22 28.70 -9.36 7.35
N HIS A 23 29.17 -10.13 6.35
CA HIS A 23 28.47 -11.14 5.54
C HIS A 23 27.99 -12.41 6.29
N THR A 24 27.79 -12.33 7.61
CA THR A 24 27.12 -13.36 8.44
C THR A 24 25.94 -12.78 9.24
N ASN A 25 25.60 -11.50 9.10
CA ASN A 25 24.59 -10.83 9.94
C ASN A 25 23.16 -10.92 9.37
N ARG A 26 22.36 -11.79 9.99
CA ARG A 26 20.91 -11.88 9.81
C ARG A 26 20.27 -10.56 10.28
N SER A 27 19.52 -9.87 9.42
CA SER A 27 18.90 -8.60 9.82
C SER A 27 17.85 -8.81 10.91
N MET A 28 17.62 -7.78 11.74
CA MET A 28 16.54 -7.81 12.75
C MET A 28 15.18 -8.10 12.11
N ARG A 29 14.98 -7.65 10.86
CA ARG A 29 13.77 -7.94 10.08
C ARG A 29 13.63 -9.42 9.74
N CYS A 30 14.72 -10.10 9.37
CA CYS A 30 14.69 -11.56 9.17
C CYS A 30 14.30 -12.29 10.46
N LEU A 31 14.93 -11.94 11.59
CA LEU A 31 14.63 -12.54 12.89
C LEU A 31 13.16 -12.33 13.30
N PHE A 32 12.63 -11.13 13.08
CA PHE A 32 11.23 -10.81 13.34
C PHE A 32 10.27 -11.64 12.45
N LEU A 33 10.52 -11.71 11.15
CA LEU A 33 9.65 -12.48 10.25
C LEU A 33 9.70 -13.99 10.53
N GLU A 34 10.83 -14.49 11.06
CA GLU A 34 10.99 -15.88 11.47
C GLU A 34 10.24 -16.20 12.75
N SER A 35 10.28 -15.31 13.75
CA SER A 35 9.47 -15.49 14.96
C SER A 35 7.98 -15.54 14.63
N MET A 36 7.56 -14.80 13.59
CA MET A 36 6.20 -14.82 13.04
C MET A 36 5.97 -15.92 11.99
N LYS A 37 6.96 -16.79 11.73
CA LYS A 37 6.92 -17.94 10.79
C LYS A 37 6.57 -17.59 9.34
N VAL A 38 6.76 -16.35 8.92
CA VAL A 38 6.42 -15.83 7.58
C VAL A 38 7.62 -15.39 6.75
N HIS A 39 8.81 -15.49 7.31
CA HIS A 39 10.05 -15.20 6.60
C HIS A 39 10.16 -15.95 5.27
N LEU A 40 10.44 -15.20 4.20
CA LEU A 40 10.55 -15.70 2.82
C LEU A 40 9.28 -16.40 2.28
N LYS A 41 8.10 -16.11 2.84
CA LYS A 41 6.81 -16.65 2.38
C LYS A 41 5.92 -15.55 1.83
N GLY A 42 5.08 -15.91 0.85
CA GLY A 42 4.01 -15.03 0.36
C GLY A 42 4.47 -13.60 0.05
N LEU A 43 3.66 -12.65 0.54
CA LEU A 43 3.90 -11.20 0.48
C LEU A 43 5.16 -10.71 1.23
N TRP A 44 5.71 -11.52 2.13
CA TRP A 44 6.84 -11.17 3.00
C TRP A 44 8.20 -11.39 2.35
N LYS A 45 8.24 -12.04 1.18
CA LYS A 45 9.49 -12.35 0.46
C LYS A 45 10.33 -11.11 0.15
N SER A 46 9.71 -9.98 -0.11
CA SER A 46 10.38 -8.72 -0.45
C SER A 46 10.82 -7.88 0.75
N GLU A 47 10.56 -8.34 1.98
CA GLU A 47 10.94 -7.61 3.17
C GLU A 47 12.44 -7.69 3.45
N CYS A 48 13.09 -8.81 3.09
CA CYS A 48 14.52 -9.04 3.30
C CYS A 48 15.23 -9.53 2.03
N MET A 49 16.56 -9.34 1.99
CA MET A 49 17.42 -9.73 0.86
C MET A 49 18.18 -11.05 1.09
N CYS A 50 17.81 -11.83 2.12
CA CYS A 50 18.53 -13.06 2.49
C CYS A 50 18.04 -14.31 1.75
N GLY A 51 16.98 -14.19 0.95
CA GLY A 51 16.44 -15.28 0.14
C GLY A 51 17.16 -15.45 -1.19
N PRO A 52 16.86 -16.52 -1.95
CA PRO A 52 17.37 -16.69 -3.30
C PRO A 52 16.94 -15.54 -4.21
N ASP A 53 17.79 -15.20 -5.19
CA ASP A 53 17.48 -14.16 -6.17
C ASP A 53 16.14 -14.47 -6.85
N ILE A 54 15.27 -13.46 -6.82
CA ILE A 54 13.88 -13.59 -7.24
C ILE A 54 13.81 -13.69 -8.76
N ALA A 55 13.26 -14.79 -9.27
CA ALA A 55 13.19 -15.07 -10.70
C ALA A 55 12.28 -14.11 -11.50
N SER A 56 11.27 -13.49 -10.87
CA SER A 56 10.33 -12.57 -11.53
C SER A 56 9.63 -11.61 -10.56
N VAL A 57 9.76 -10.30 -10.81
CA VAL A 57 9.04 -9.23 -10.08
C VAL A 57 7.51 -9.36 -10.23
N LYS A 58 7.05 -9.85 -11.39
CA LYS A 58 5.62 -9.98 -11.70
C LYS A 58 4.96 -11.02 -10.80
N ASP A 59 5.59 -12.18 -10.64
CA ASP A 59 5.05 -13.30 -9.88
C ASP A 59 4.96 -12.99 -8.38
N LEU A 60 5.90 -12.21 -7.84
CA LEU A 60 5.82 -11.73 -6.46
C LEU A 60 4.71 -10.71 -6.26
N SER A 61 4.54 -9.78 -7.20
CA SER A 61 3.54 -8.73 -7.09
C SER A 61 2.09 -9.23 -7.06
N ILE A 62 1.86 -10.39 -7.69
CA ILE A 62 0.56 -11.06 -7.77
C ILE A 62 0.43 -12.11 -6.67
N THR A 63 1.47 -12.38 -5.87
CA THR A 63 1.36 -13.32 -4.76
C THR A 63 0.27 -12.84 -3.81
N THR A 64 -0.81 -13.62 -3.70
CA THR A 64 -2.00 -13.25 -2.94
C THR A 64 -2.06 -13.94 -1.59
N GLU A 65 -0.94 -14.33 -0.98
CA GLU A 65 -0.98 -15.08 0.28
C GLU A 65 -0.29 -14.35 1.43
N TRP A 66 -1.05 -14.11 2.50
CA TRP A 66 -0.53 -13.63 3.78
C TRP A 66 0.35 -14.67 4.47
N ASN A 67 0.17 -15.98 4.21
CA ASN A 67 0.88 -17.04 4.94
C ASN A 67 0.69 -16.96 6.47
N MET A 68 -0.46 -16.46 6.91
CA MET A 68 -0.84 -16.29 8.32
C MET A 68 -2.25 -16.80 8.55
N GLU A 69 -2.55 -17.14 9.81
CA GLU A 69 -3.91 -17.48 10.22
C GLU A 69 -4.88 -16.32 10.00
N ARG A 70 -6.16 -16.64 9.82
CA ARG A 70 -7.23 -15.66 9.60
C ARG A 70 -7.28 -14.58 10.69
N SER A 71 -7.05 -14.97 11.94
CA SER A 71 -7.06 -14.07 13.10
C SER A 71 -5.94 -13.02 13.09
N LEU A 72 -4.92 -13.21 12.25
CA LEU A 72 -3.74 -12.35 12.19
C LEU A 72 -3.67 -11.53 10.90
N CYS A 73 -4.59 -11.70 9.95
CA CYS A 73 -4.52 -10.97 8.69
C CYS A 73 -5.88 -10.50 8.16
N PRO A 74 -5.91 -9.35 7.46
CA PRO A 74 -7.11 -8.86 6.79
C PRO A 74 -7.34 -9.61 5.47
N CYS A 75 -7.83 -10.85 5.56
CA CYS A 75 -8.11 -11.69 4.38
C CYS A 75 -9.58 -11.64 3.89
N THR A 76 -10.44 -10.92 4.61
CA THR A 76 -11.86 -10.73 4.26
C THR A 76 -12.27 -9.27 4.45
N GLU A 77 -13.45 -8.91 3.96
CA GLU A 77 -14.08 -7.62 4.26
C GLU A 77 -14.16 -7.39 5.78
N PRO A 78 -14.05 -6.12 6.24
CA PRO A 78 -14.26 -5.77 7.64
C PRO A 78 -15.73 -5.97 8.05
N GLU A 79 -15.96 -6.22 9.33
CA GLU A 79 -17.33 -6.42 9.86
C GLU A 79 -18.13 -5.12 9.89
N ASN A 80 -17.45 -3.99 10.09
CA ASN A 80 -18.05 -2.67 10.20
C ASN A 80 -17.42 -1.71 9.19
N PRO A 81 -18.19 -0.75 8.64
CA PRO A 81 -17.62 0.38 7.88
C PRO A 81 -16.59 1.14 8.71
N VAL A 82 -15.64 1.81 8.05
CA VAL A 82 -14.65 2.64 8.74
C VAL A 82 -15.38 3.73 9.56
N PRO A 83 -15.25 3.73 10.90
CA PRO A 83 -16.10 4.52 11.79
C PRO A 83 -15.79 6.03 11.80
N ALA A 84 -14.56 6.40 11.49
CA ALA A 84 -14.04 7.77 11.37
C ALA A 84 -12.64 7.69 10.72
N PRO A 85 -12.00 8.80 10.32
CA PRO A 85 -10.61 8.76 9.87
C PRO A 85 -9.74 8.07 10.92
N LEU A 86 -9.20 6.90 10.58
CA LEU A 86 -8.27 6.19 11.46
C LEU A 86 -7.10 7.13 11.78
N ALA A 87 -6.73 7.26 13.06
CA ALA A 87 -5.69 8.19 13.49
C ALA A 87 -4.38 7.47 13.88
N SER A 88 -4.45 6.18 14.14
CA SER A 88 -3.32 5.36 14.58
C SER A 88 -3.41 3.90 14.09
N TRP A 89 -2.32 3.15 14.26
CA TRP A 89 -2.34 1.69 14.07
C TRP A 89 -3.30 1.02 15.05
N GLU A 90 -3.38 1.48 16.29
CA GLU A 90 -4.29 0.89 17.28
C GLU A 90 -5.74 0.96 16.79
N ASP A 91 -6.16 2.11 16.24
CA ASP A 91 -7.50 2.26 15.64
C ASP A 91 -7.71 1.27 14.49
N TYR A 92 -6.71 1.12 13.61
CA TYR A 92 -6.78 0.19 12.48
C TYR A 92 -6.91 -1.26 12.95
N PHE A 93 -6.09 -1.68 13.90
CA PHE A 93 -6.11 -3.04 14.44
C PHE A 93 -7.42 -3.33 15.17
N GLN A 94 -7.91 -2.39 15.97
CA GLN A 94 -9.22 -2.51 16.62
C GLN A 94 -10.35 -2.63 15.59
N TRP A 95 -10.37 -1.76 14.57
CA TRP A 95 -11.38 -1.79 13.51
C TRP A 95 -11.35 -3.10 12.72
N ARG A 96 -10.17 -3.63 12.40
CA ARG A 96 -10.02 -4.90 11.70
C ARG A 96 -10.14 -6.13 12.59
N SER A 97 -10.39 -5.95 13.88
CA SER A 97 -10.41 -7.04 14.87
C SER A 97 -9.13 -7.87 14.84
N LEU A 98 -7.99 -7.21 14.67
CA LEU A 98 -6.66 -7.82 14.66
C LEU A 98 -5.97 -7.58 15.99
N PRO A 99 -5.23 -8.57 16.52
CA PRO A 99 -4.45 -8.36 17.72
C PRO A 99 -3.19 -7.53 17.41
N LEU A 100 -2.76 -6.66 18.34
CA LEU A 100 -1.61 -5.75 18.15
C LEU A 100 -0.29 -6.44 17.82
N HIS A 101 -0.14 -7.72 18.15
CA HIS A 101 1.05 -8.51 17.80
C HIS A 101 1.02 -9.05 16.36
N SER A 102 -0.07 -8.83 15.60
CA SER A 102 -0.09 -9.15 14.19
C SER A 102 0.94 -8.28 13.44
N PRO A 103 1.75 -8.86 12.54
CA PRO A 103 2.83 -8.15 11.86
C PRO A 103 2.34 -7.42 10.60
N VAL A 104 1.04 -7.40 10.32
CA VAL A 104 0.46 -6.85 9.08
C VAL A 104 0.84 -5.38 8.85
N ALA A 105 1.16 -4.65 9.91
CA ALA A 105 1.61 -3.27 9.84
C ALA A 105 2.84 -3.11 8.92
N VAL A 106 3.73 -4.11 8.89
CA VAL A 106 4.91 -4.13 8.03
C VAL A 106 4.54 -4.07 6.55
N LEU A 107 3.44 -4.68 6.13
CA LEU A 107 2.99 -4.71 4.74
C LEU A 107 1.97 -3.61 4.42
N LEU A 108 1.09 -3.30 5.38
CA LEU A 108 -0.02 -2.37 5.18
C LEU A 108 0.36 -0.91 5.36
N HIS A 109 1.58 -0.61 5.79
CA HIS A 109 2.00 0.79 5.92
C HIS A 109 1.91 1.53 4.57
N TRP A 110 2.10 0.87 3.42
CA TRP A 110 1.92 1.50 2.10
C TRP A 110 0.49 1.99 1.85
N PRO A 111 -0.56 1.12 1.85
CA PRO A 111 -1.93 1.56 1.64
C PRO A 111 -2.44 2.48 2.76
N LEU A 112 -2.04 2.26 4.01
CA LEU A 112 -2.52 3.10 5.12
C LEU A 112 -1.90 4.50 5.07
N THR A 113 -0.64 4.62 4.64
CA THR A 113 -0.04 5.93 4.42
C THR A 113 -0.80 6.69 3.33
N LEU A 114 -1.16 6.03 2.22
CA LEU A 114 -2.01 6.65 1.19
C LEU A 114 -3.35 7.12 1.77
N TYR A 115 -4.01 6.26 2.55
CA TYR A 115 -5.26 6.62 3.22
C TYR A 115 -5.10 7.87 4.08
N HIS A 116 -4.09 7.91 4.96
CA HIS A 116 -3.84 9.08 5.81
C HIS A 116 -3.53 10.35 5.01
N CYS A 117 -2.74 10.26 3.93
CA CYS A 117 -2.49 11.40 3.06
C CYS A 117 -3.78 11.96 2.46
N LEU A 118 -4.71 11.09 2.06
CA LEU A 118 -6.01 11.48 1.52
C LEU A 118 -6.93 12.09 2.58
N GLN A 119 -6.89 11.59 3.82
CA GLN A 119 -7.62 12.21 4.93
C GLN A 119 -7.09 13.63 5.22
N LEU A 120 -5.76 13.81 5.22
CA LEU A 120 -5.12 15.09 5.47
C LEU A 120 -5.36 16.13 4.36
N SER A 121 -5.48 15.69 3.10
CA SER A 121 -5.72 16.59 1.96
C SER A 121 -7.13 17.20 1.95
N ARG A 122 -8.01 16.80 2.90
CA ARG A 122 -9.42 17.22 2.98
C ARG A 122 -10.19 16.96 1.68
N VAL A 123 -9.76 15.99 0.88
CA VAL A 123 -10.55 15.47 -0.22
C VAL A 123 -11.80 14.86 0.40
N ARG A 124 -12.87 15.67 0.46
CA ARG A 124 -14.16 15.25 0.99
C ARG A 124 -14.74 14.26 0.01
N THR A 125 -14.56 12.97 0.30
CA THR A 125 -15.16 11.89 -0.48
C THR A 125 -16.69 11.93 -0.44
N SER A 126 -17.28 12.71 0.48
CA SER A 126 -18.72 12.86 0.70
C SER A 126 -19.51 13.56 -0.41
N ARG A 127 -18.89 13.93 -1.53
CA ARG A 127 -19.60 14.41 -2.73
C ARG A 127 -19.57 13.44 -3.90
N TYR A 128 -19.00 12.27 -3.70
CA TYR A 128 -18.72 11.37 -4.80
C TYR A 128 -19.80 10.29 -4.91
N GLY A 129 -20.72 10.44 -5.85
CA GLY A 129 -21.63 9.37 -6.24
C GLY A 129 -20.90 8.46 -7.22
N HIS A 130 -20.69 7.19 -6.89
CA HIS A 130 -19.99 6.23 -7.77
C HIS A 130 -18.69 6.77 -8.43
N ASP A 131 -17.96 7.69 -7.78
CA ASP A 131 -16.80 8.31 -8.45
C ASP A 131 -15.53 7.48 -8.35
N THR A 132 -14.70 7.72 -9.35
CA THR A 132 -13.33 7.22 -9.41
C THR A 132 -12.39 8.25 -8.78
N LEU A 133 -11.60 7.83 -7.79
CA LEU A 133 -10.50 8.64 -7.24
C LEU A 133 -9.21 8.25 -7.95
N HIS A 134 -8.57 9.25 -8.55
CA HIS A 134 -7.30 9.09 -9.26
C HIS A 134 -6.12 9.52 -8.38
N ILE A 135 -5.16 8.63 -8.21
CA ILE A 135 -3.98 8.82 -7.37
C ILE A 135 -2.74 8.63 -8.23
N HIS A 136 -1.83 9.60 -8.24
CA HIS A 136 -0.52 9.45 -8.87
C HIS A 136 0.53 9.12 -7.80
N TYR A 137 0.98 7.86 -7.78
CA TYR A 137 1.96 7.35 -6.84
C TYR A 137 3.35 7.39 -7.48
N LEU A 138 4.21 8.27 -6.97
CA LEU A 138 5.54 8.49 -7.57
C LEU A 138 6.64 7.72 -6.84
N GLY A 139 7.51 7.08 -7.62
CA GLY A 139 8.67 6.33 -7.14
C GLY A 139 8.36 5.06 -6.36
N PRO A 140 7.48 4.16 -6.86
CA PRO A 140 7.26 2.86 -6.22
C PRO A 140 8.53 1.99 -6.34
N GLU A 141 8.88 1.30 -5.25
CA GLU A 141 10.02 0.39 -5.17
C GLU A 141 9.56 -0.98 -4.65
N LYS A 142 9.56 -1.21 -3.33
CA LYS A 142 9.11 -2.47 -2.72
C LYS A 142 7.61 -2.70 -2.91
N GLU A 143 6.86 -1.63 -3.03
CA GLU A 143 5.42 -1.61 -3.30
C GLU A 143 5.09 -2.38 -4.59
N LEU A 144 5.99 -2.34 -5.59
CA LEU A 144 5.83 -3.09 -6.84
C LEU A 144 5.80 -4.61 -6.63
N LEU A 145 6.37 -5.11 -5.53
CA LEU A 145 6.41 -6.52 -5.17
C LEU A 145 5.24 -6.95 -4.27
N GLN A 146 4.45 -5.98 -3.79
CA GLN A 146 3.42 -6.18 -2.76
C GLN A 146 2.08 -5.60 -3.19
N LEU A 147 1.80 -5.51 -4.50
CA LEU A 147 0.60 -4.85 -5.03
C LEU A 147 -0.70 -5.35 -4.39
N ALA A 148 -0.80 -6.65 -4.07
CA ALA A 148 -1.98 -7.22 -3.45
C ALA A 148 -2.34 -6.60 -2.08
N VAL A 149 -1.40 -5.97 -1.37
CA VAL A 149 -1.69 -5.29 -0.08
C VAL A 149 -2.56 -4.04 -0.27
N PHE A 150 -2.56 -3.46 -1.48
CA PHE A 150 -3.44 -2.33 -1.82
C PHE A 150 -4.92 -2.73 -1.88
N ALA A 151 -5.25 -4.03 -1.80
CA ALA A 151 -6.62 -4.50 -1.60
C ALA A 151 -7.27 -3.87 -0.36
N GLU A 152 -6.50 -3.54 0.68
CA GLU A 152 -7.03 -2.95 1.91
C GLU A 152 -7.67 -1.57 1.68
N LEU A 153 -7.24 -0.84 0.64
CA LEU A 153 -7.85 0.44 0.29
C LEU A 153 -9.33 0.32 -0.08
N ARG A 154 -9.79 -0.87 -0.50
CA ARG A 154 -11.20 -1.13 -0.82
C ARG A 154 -12.10 -0.93 0.40
N ALA A 155 -11.66 -1.43 1.55
CA ALA A 155 -12.36 -1.27 2.82
C ALA A 155 -12.28 0.18 3.33
N LEU A 156 -11.17 0.87 3.07
CA LEU A 156 -10.93 2.23 3.53
C LEU A 156 -11.67 3.31 2.72
N PHE A 157 -12.05 3.00 1.48
CA PHE A 157 -12.80 3.86 0.58
C PHE A 157 -14.04 3.11 0.03
N PRO A 158 -15.04 2.85 0.87
CA PRO A 158 -16.25 2.13 0.45
C PRO A 158 -17.02 2.94 -0.62
N GLY A 159 -17.44 2.27 -1.69
CA GLY A 159 -18.19 2.86 -2.80
C GLY A 159 -17.37 3.70 -3.79
N VAL A 160 -16.05 3.78 -3.63
CA VAL A 160 -15.15 4.54 -4.51
C VAL A 160 -14.31 3.59 -5.36
N HIS A 161 -14.22 3.84 -6.67
CA HIS A 161 -13.26 3.15 -7.51
C HIS A 161 -11.89 3.84 -7.39
N LEU A 162 -10.87 3.15 -6.92
CA LEU A 162 -9.53 3.74 -6.77
C LEU A 162 -8.68 3.39 -7.99
N ARG A 163 -8.20 4.41 -8.70
CA ARG A 163 -7.24 4.23 -9.79
C ARG A 163 -5.91 4.86 -9.42
N ILE A 164 -4.88 4.03 -9.30
CA ILE A 164 -3.55 4.43 -8.85
C ILE A 164 -2.55 4.26 -10.00
N GLU A 165 -1.95 5.36 -10.42
CA GLU A 165 -0.89 5.40 -11.43
C GLU A 165 0.47 5.36 -10.71
N LEU A 166 1.09 4.19 -10.68
CA LEU A 166 2.39 3.89 -10.09
C LEU A 166 3.51 4.25 -11.08
N VAL A 167 4.17 5.40 -10.89
CA VAL A 167 5.13 5.93 -11.86
C VAL A 167 6.53 6.03 -11.25
N GLY A 168 7.53 5.38 -11.83
CA GLY A 168 8.90 5.58 -11.37
C GLY A 168 9.99 4.95 -12.23
N PRO A 169 11.25 5.40 -12.07
CA PRO A 169 12.39 4.88 -12.82
C PRO A 169 12.74 3.44 -12.44
N ALA A 170 12.45 3.04 -11.20
CA ALA A 170 12.69 1.70 -10.65
C ALA A 170 11.76 0.62 -11.21
N VAL A 171 10.65 1.01 -11.87
CA VAL A 171 9.74 0.08 -12.53
C VAL A 171 10.49 -0.73 -13.60
N PRO A 172 10.41 -2.08 -13.58
CA PRO A 172 11.00 -2.90 -14.64
C PRO A 172 10.37 -2.62 -16.01
N ARG A 173 11.18 -2.64 -17.08
CA ARG A 173 10.68 -2.41 -18.45
C ARG A 173 9.57 -3.38 -18.84
N SER A 174 9.63 -4.62 -18.35
CA SER A 174 8.62 -5.66 -18.59
C SER A 174 7.24 -5.36 -17.99
N ARG A 175 7.14 -4.35 -17.11
CA ARG A 175 5.89 -3.96 -16.44
C ARG A 175 5.42 -2.56 -16.82
N ASP A 176 6.11 -1.89 -17.74
CA ASP A 176 5.69 -0.58 -18.22
C ASP A 176 4.35 -0.70 -18.96
N GLY A 177 3.36 0.08 -18.53
CA GLY A 177 1.99 0.06 -19.03
C GLY A 177 1.10 -1.05 -18.45
N GLU A 178 1.60 -1.91 -17.56
CA GLU A 178 0.80 -2.99 -16.97
C GLU A 178 -0.37 -2.44 -16.14
N VAL A 179 -1.54 -3.07 -16.28
CA VAL A 179 -2.74 -2.77 -15.49
C VAL A 179 -3.07 -3.98 -14.63
N VAL A 180 -3.20 -3.77 -13.32
CA VAL A 180 -3.52 -4.79 -12.32
C VAL A 180 -4.84 -4.40 -11.64
N ASN A 181 -5.83 -5.29 -11.71
CA ASN A 181 -7.11 -5.11 -11.02
C ASN A 181 -7.14 -5.95 -9.74
N ILE A 182 -7.42 -5.30 -8.62
CA ILE A 182 -7.49 -5.93 -7.31
C ILE A 182 -8.95 -5.97 -6.87
N SER A 183 -9.54 -7.16 -6.95
CA SER A 183 -10.94 -7.44 -6.60
C SER A 183 -11.10 -8.36 -5.40
N SER A 184 -10.00 -8.86 -4.82
CA SER A 184 -10.01 -9.72 -3.63
C SER A 184 -8.86 -9.37 -2.69
N TYR A 185 -9.01 -9.71 -1.41
CA TYR A 185 -7.93 -9.63 -0.44
C TYR A 185 -6.94 -10.78 -0.65
N PRO A 186 -5.68 -10.66 -0.18
CA PRO A 186 -4.80 -11.80 -0.08
C PRO A 186 -5.38 -12.85 0.88
N ASN A 187 -5.24 -14.12 0.51
CA ASN A 187 -5.66 -15.30 1.24
C ASN A 187 -4.86 -15.49 2.54
N CYS A 188 -5.54 -15.95 3.58
CA CYS A 188 -4.91 -16.49 4.77
C CYS A 188 -4.47 -17.96 4.55
N SER A 189 -3.76 -18.53 5.53
CA SER A 189 -3.34 -19.94 5.50
C SER A 189 -4.46 -20.92 5.85
N GLY A 190 -5.60 -20.46 6.39
CA GLY A 190 -6.70 -21.31 6.82
C GLY A 190 -7.43 -21.97 5.65
N GLU A 191 -7.43 -23.30 5.59
CA GLU A 191 -8.04 -24.08 4.51
C GLU A 191 -9.57 -23.93 4.46
N SER A 192 -10.21 -23.79 5.62
CA SER A 192 -11.66 -23.58 5.76
C SER A 192 -12.09 -22.12 5.66
N CYS A 193 -11.16 -21.20 5.40
CA CYS A 193 -11.49 -19.78 5.33
C CYS A 193 -12.16 -19.43 4.00
N HIS A 194 -13.24 -18.66 4.06
CA HIS A 194 -13.97 -18.16 2.89
C HIS A 194 -13.13 -17.28 1.95
N CYS A 195 -11.99 -16.73 2.40
CA CYS A 195 -11.08 -16.02 1.50
C CYS A 195 -10.57 -16.93 0.35
N ARG A 196 -10.49 -18.25 0.59
CA ARG A 196 -10.03 -19.23 -0.42
C ARG A 196 -11.16 -19.79 -1.29
N SER A 197 -12.43 -19.57 -0.92
CA SER A 197 -13.54 -20.00 -1.77
C SER A 197 -13.66 -19.04 -2.95
N SER A 198 -13.53 -19.58 -4.17
CA SER A 198 -13.59 -18.87 -5.46
C SER A 198 -14.93 -18.20 -5.77
N ILE A 199 -15.81 -18.05 -4.78
CA ILE A 199 -17.05 -17.30 -4.95
C ILE A 199 -16.64 -15.83 -4.92
N ALA A 200 -16.14 -15.36 -6.07
CA ALA A 200 -16.27 -13.97 -6.45
C ALA A 200 -17.76 -13.69 -6.36
N SER A 201 -18.21 -13.18 -5.22
CA SER A 201 -19.56 -12.67 -5.14
C SER A 201 -19.63 -11.61 -6.22
N GLU A 202 -20.54 -11.77 -7.18
CA GLU A 202 -20.96 -10.75 -8.15
C GLU A 202 -21.65 -9.59 -7.43
N ASN A 203 -21.12 -9.16 -6.28
CA ASN A 203 -21.52 -7.99 -5.56
C ASN A 203 -21.00 -6.80 -6.36
N LEU A 204 -21.88 -6.29 -7.23
CA LEU A 204 -21.76 -5.06 -8.02
C LEU A 204 -21.42 -3.80 -7.21
N ASN A 205 -21.31 -3.89 -5.88
CA ASN A 205 -21.01 -2.79 -4.96
C ASN A 205 -19.63 -2.87 -4.28
N CYS A 206 -18.76 -3.82 -4.65
CA CYS A 206 -17.41 -3.86 -4.10
C CYS A 206 -16.54 -2.77 -4.72
N SER A 207 -16.00 -1.86 -3.88
CA SER A 207 -14.94 -0.94 -4.29
C SER A 207 -13.82 -1.71 -4.96
N ALA A 208 -13.40 -1.29 -6.16
CA ALA A 208 -12.31 -1.91 -6.90
C ALA A 208 -11.08 -1.00 -6.89
N VAL A 209 -9.89 -1.59 -6.79
CA VAL A 209 -8.61 -0.88 -6.91
C VAL A 209 -7.95 -1.31 -8.21
N THR A 210 -7.68 -0.35 -9.09
CA THR A 210 -6.92 -0.55 -10.33
C THR A 210 -5.58 0.15 -10.21
N LEU A 211 -4.51 -0.61 -10.38
CA LEU A 211 -3.14 -0.11 -10.39
C LEU A 211 -2.63 -0.12 -11.82
N ARG A 212 -2.07 0.99 -12.29
CA ARG A 212 -1.37 1.06 -13.58
C ARG A 212 0.07 1.46 -13.36
N ILE A 213 0.99 0.74 -13.98
CA ILE A 213 2.42 0.82 -13.68
C ILE A 213 3.14 1.47 -14.86
N TRP A 214 3.98 2.46 -14.57
CA TRP A 214 4.71 3.23 -15.58
C TRP A 214 6.18 3.34 -15.25
N LYS A 215 7.02 2.97 -16.22
CA LYS A 215 8.45 3.22 -16.16
C LYS A 215 8.79 4.59 -16.69
N GLY A 216 9.53 5.36 -15.91
CA GLY A 216 10.13 6.62 -16.33
C GLY A 216 10.02 7.71 -15.27
N LEU A 217 10.39 8.93 -15.65
CA LEU A 217 10.19 10.10 -14.81
C LEU A 217 8.75 10.57 -14.97
N TYR A 218 8.13 11.01 -13.87
CA TYR A 218 6.73 11.41 -13.87
C TYR A 218 6.41 12.48 -14.91
N HIS A 219 7.22 13.53 -14.99
CA HIS A 219 6.98 14.65 -15.91
C HIS A 219 7.06 14.24 -17.39
N GLU A 220 7.80 13.18 -17.72
CA GLU A 220 7.85 12.63 -19.08
C GLU A 220 6.58 11.82 -19.40
N ARG A 221 6.01 11.15 -18.39
CA ARG A 221 4.82 10.30 -18.52
C ARG A 221 3.50 11.03 -18.28
N TYR A 222 3.54 12.25 -17.75
CA TYR A 222 2.35 13.03 -17.40
C TYR A 222 1.37 13.14 -18.56
N GLY A 223 1.86 13.41 -19.78
CA GLY A 223 1.02 13.48 -20.97
C GLY A 223 0.34 12.15 -21.30
N ASP A 224 0.99 11.02 -21.08
CA ASP A 224 0.43 9.69 -21.29
C ASP A 224 -0.61 9.33 -20.22
N ILE A 225 -0.42 9.82 -19.00
CA ILE A 225 -1.31 9.59 -17.85
C ILE A 225 -2.58 10.44 -17.97
N VAL A 226 -2.44 11.75 -18.22
CA VAL A 226 -3.55 12.72 -18.23
C VAL A 226 -4.42 12.60 -19.49
N LYS A 227 -3.89 12.16 -20.63
CA LYS A 227 -4.72 11.83 -21.81
C LYS A 227 -5.80 10.79 -21.50
N VAL A 228 -5.64 10.03 -20.41
CA VAL A 228 -6.56 8.96 -20.00
C VAL A 228 -7.55 9.45 -18.93
N LEU A 229 -7.44 10.70 -18.46
CA LEU A 229 -8.15 11.17 -17.26
C LEU A 229 -8.87 12.51 -17.48
N SER A 230 -10.10 12.58 -16.98
CA SER A 230 -10.85 13.82 -16.69
C SER A 230 -11.15 13.81 -15.20
N THR A 231 -10.74 14.84 -14.46
CA THR A 231 -11.06 15.12 -13.03
C THR A 231 -10.00 14.78 -11.97
N VAL A 232 -9.95 15.65 -10.94
CA VAL A 232 -9.13 15.76 -9.71
C VAL A 232 -7.88 14.87 -9.63
N THR A 233 -6.72 15.52 -9.79
CA THR A 233 -5.40 14.91 -9.68
C THR A 233 -4.79 15.19 -8.32
N LEU A 234 -4.40 14.14 -7.59
CA LEU A 234 -3.51 14.25 -6.43
C LEU A 234 -2.10 13.85 -6.86
N ASP A 235 -1.27 14.87 -7.05
CA ASP A 235 0.13 14.69 -7.38
C ASP A 235 1.00 14.64 -6.12
N LEU A 236 1.60 13.48 -5.85
CA LEU A 236 2.50 13.26 -4.71
C LEU A 236 3.97 13.50 -5.12
N PHE A 237 4.47 14.73 -4.97
CA PHE A 237 5.83 15.12 -5.37
C PHE A 237 6.85 15.14 -4.20
N LYS A 238 8.16 15.09 -4.51
CA LYS A 238 9.29 15.27 -3.57
C LYS A 238 10.01 16.59 -3.85
N ASN A 239 10.33 17.41 -2.83
CA ASN A 239 11.58 18.20 -2.72
C ASN A 239 11.61 19.13 -1.47
N VAL A 240 12.30 18.74 -0.39
CA VAL A 240 12.99 19.67 0.55
C VAL A 240 14.22 18.96 1.14
N LYS A 241 15.35 19.67 1.23
CA LYS A 241 16.60 19.17 1.85
C LYS A 241 16.49 19.20 3.38
N PHE A 242 16.70 18.05 4.03
CA PHE A 242 16.93 17.95 5.47
C PHE A 242 18.30 17.33 5.77
N PRO A 243 18.98 17.77 6.83
CA PRO A 243 20.31 17.27 7.16
C PRO A 243 20.21 15.90 7.86
N VAL A 244 20.96 14.94 7.31
CA VAL A 244 21.48 13.68 7.89
C VAL A 244 20.45 12.61 8.31
N SER A 245 20.36 11.58 7.45
CA SER A 245 20.01 10.18 7.74
C SER A 245 18.70 9.87 8.49
N PHE A 246 17.57 10.03 7.81
CA PHE A 246 16.31 9.37 8.18
C PHE A 246 15.58 8.88 6.92
N THR A 247 15.45 7.56 6.78
CA THR A 247 14.68 6.93 5.70
C THR A 247 13.22 6.79 6.13
N VAL A 248 12.48 7.89 6.03
CA VAL A 248 11.03 7.90 5.90
C VAL A 248 10.77 8.67 4.61
N LYS A 249 10.12 8.04 3.62
CA LYS A 249 9.96 8.65 2.28
C LYS A 249 8.84 9.69 2.36
N TYR A 250 9.19 10.98 2.39
CA TYR A 250 8.28 12.10 2.63
C TYR A 250 7.53 12.61 1.38
N PHE A 251 6.28 13.06 1.61
CA PHE A 251 5.22 13.43 0.66
C PHE A 251 5.08 14.95 0.47
N HIS A 252 4.75 15.42 -0.74
CA HIS A 252 4.13 16.74 -0.97
C HIS A 252 2.80 16.56 -1.72
N VAL A 253 1.74 17.18 -1.21
CA VAL A 253 0.44 17.28 -1.88
C VAL A 253 0.35 18.64 -2.55
N TRP A 254 0.24 18.67 -3.88
CA TRP A 254 -0.23 19.87 -4.60
C TRP A 254 -1.69 19.64 -5.01
N LEU A 255 -2.57 20.54 -4.58
CA LEU A 255 -3.92 20.64 -5.12
C LEU A 255 -3.85 21.54 -6.33
N THR A 256 -3.91 20.98 -7.54
CA THR A 256 -4.21 21.77 -8.74
C THR A 256 -5.73 21.79 -8.90
N SER A 257 -6.34 22.92 -8.57
CA SER A 257 -7.71 23.23 -8.97
C SER A 257 -7.68 23.50 -10.48
N PRO A 258 -8.49 22.82 -11.32
CA PRO A 258 -8.97 23.50 -12.51
C PRO A 258 -9.89 24.61 -12.00
N TYR A 259 -9.63 25.86 -12.40
CA TYR A 259 -10.18 27.13 -11.89
C TYR A 259 -9.36 27.76 -10.76
#